data_AF-A0A0J6URH2-F1
#
_entry.id   AF-A0A0J6URH2-F1
#
_cell.length_a   1.000
_cell.length_b   1.000
_cell.length_c   1.000
_cell.angle_alpha   90.00
_cell.angle_beta   90.00
_cell.angle_gamma   90.00
#
_symmetry.space_group_name_H-M   'P 1'
#
loop_
_entity.id
_entity.type
_entity.pdbx_description
1 polymer ?
#
loop_
_entity_poly.entity_id
_entity_poly.type
_entity_poly.pdbx_seq_one_letter_code
_entity_poly.pdbx_strand_id
1 'polypeptide(L)'
;MPGRQRIIPVRREYNQWVANETLEDFALRFTAKRARRWSGWRVAQTALGSVAFLALEAIGGTLILSSGFTNTLWAVLTVGLVIFLTGVPVSAYAARYGLDVDLLTRGAGFGYIGSTITSLIYASFTYLFFAIEAAILALALELGFGLPLAVGYLVSALAVIPLVTYGIALISRFQLVTQPVWLALNLLPIACIAAYADAPLDAWMTHAGLAGGGAEGFDLLLFGSACGILFALIAQIGEQVDFLRFVPPQAPGRGWRW
;
A
#
# COMPACT_ATOMS: atom_id res chain seq x y z
N MET A 1 33.92 50.53 25.13
CA MET A 1 33.84 49.08 25.46
C MET A 1 32.41 48.63 25.23
N PRO A 2 32.12 47.70 24.30
CA PRO A 2 30.76 47.23 24.10
C PRO A 2 30.36 46.28 25.23
N GLY A 3 29.18 46.50 25.83
CA GLY A 3 28.66 45.71 26.94
C GLY A 3 28.42 44.25 26.57
N ARG A 4 28.83 43.35 27.46
CA ARG A 4 28.74 41.90 27.29
C ARG A 4 27.27 41.46 27.29
N GLN A 5 26.73 41.14 26.11
CA GLN A 5 25.38 40.56 26.00
C GLN A 5 25.38 39.17 26.62
N ARG A 6 24.55 38.99 27.65
CA ARG A 6 24.38 37.73 28.36
C ARG A 6 23.31 36.92 27.64
N ILE A 7 23.74 35.98 26.80
CA ILE A 7 22.84 35.02 26.14
C ILE A 7 22.34 34.06 27.22
N ILE A 8 21.07 34.16 27.58
CA ILE A 8 20.42 33.25 28.52
C ILE A 8 20.16 31.95 27.75
N PRO A 9 20.71 30.79 28.16
CA PRO A 9 20.34 29.53 27.55
C PRO A 9 18.88 29.24 27.95
N VAL A 10 17.97 29.38 27.00
CA VAL A 10 16.62 28.81 27.12
C VAL A 10 16.83 27.31 27.31
N ARG A 11 16.60 26.82 28.53
CA ARG A 11 16.50 25.38 28.80
C ARG A 11 15.37 24.83 27.93
N ARG A 12 15.72 24.14 26.84
CA ARG A 12 14.84 23.17 26.21
C ARG A 12 14.68 22.01 27.18
N GLU A 13 13.79 22.15 28.15
CA GLU A 13 13.12 20.98 28.72
C GLU A 13 12.05 20.56 27.73
N TYR A 14 12.50 20.01 26.59
CA TYR A 14 11.65 19.23 25.73
C TYR A 14 11.52 17.87 26.42
N ASN A 15 10.29 17.53 26.79
CA ASN A 15 9.90 16.25 27.38
C ASN A 15 10.76 15.10 26.84
N GLN A 16 11.26 14.23 27.71
CA GLN A 16 11.99 13.02 27.31
C GLN A 16 11.17 12.09 26.38
N TRP A 17 9.86 12.35 26.23
CA TRP A 17 8.98 11.73 25.24
C TRP A 17 9.23 12.24 23.81
N VAL A 18 9.68 13.48 23.64
CA VAL A 18 10.14 14.09 22.38
C VAL A 18 11.60 13.76 22.09
N ALA A 19 12.40 13.47 23.13
CA ALA A 19 13.78 13.00 22.98
C ALA A 19 13.89 11.50 22.60
N ASN A 20 12.76 10.81 22.42
CA ASN A 20 12.77 9.48 21.83
C ASN A 20 12.74 9.67 20.31
N GLU A 21 13.93 9.77 19.71
CA GLU A 21 14.14 9.90 18.26
C GLU A 21 13.39 8.82 17.46
N THR A 22 12.96 7.71 18.08
CA THR A 22 12.13 6.67 17.47
C THR A 22 10.67 7.08 17.17
N LEU A 23 10.13 8.09 17.85
CA LEU A 23 8.73 8.54 17.69
C LEU A 23 8.58 9.70 16.69
N GLU A 24 9.60 10.53 16.50
CA GLU A 24 9.54 11.72 15.62
C GLU A 24 10.27 11.58 14.26
N ASP A 25 11.12 10.54 14.05
CA ASP A 25 12.11 10.53 12.95
C ASP A 25 11.55 10.52 11.51
N PHE A 26 10.23 10.39 11.32
CA PHE A 26 9.64 10.22 9.99
C PHE A 26 8.56 11.25 9.62
N ALA A 27 8.28 12.21 10.49
CA ALA A 27 7.29 13.27 10.24
C ALA A 27 7.88 14.53 9.58
N LEU A 28 9.21 14.65 9.50
CA LEU A 28 9.86 15.79 8.86
C LEU A 28 9.95 15.58 7.34
N ARG A 29 9.50 16.60 6.60
CA ARG A 29 9.38 16.69 5.11
C ARG A 29 10.64 16.34 4.29
N PHE A 30 11.76 16.03 4.95
CA PHE A 30 12.99 15.58 4.33
C PHE A 30 13.63 14.51 5.21
N THR A 31 13.78 13.29 4.68
CA THR A 31 14.45 12.21 5.40
C THR A 31 15.93 12.52 5.55
N ALA A 32 16.43 12.61 6.79
CA ALA A 32 17.83 12.86 7.06
C ALA A 32 18.70 11.78 6.38
N LYS A 33 19.86 12.18 5.81
CA LYS A 33 20.81 11.26 5.11
C LYS A 33 21.19 10.03 5.96
N ARG A 34 21.08 10.12 7.29
CA ARG A 34 21.39 9.05 8.26
C ARG A 34 20.32 7.94 8.31
N ALA A 35 19.08 8.22 7.91
CA ALA A 35 17.99 7.23 7.87
C ALA A 35 17.98 6.37 6.59
N ARG A 36 18.74 6.75 5.56
CA ARG A 36 18.90 5.99 4.30
C ARG A 36 19.91 4.82 4.42
N ARG A 37 19.77 3.99 5.45
CA ARG A 37 20.70 2.89 5.76
C ARG A 37 20.21 1.52 5.29
N TRP A 38 18.98 1.43 4.81
CA TRP A 38 18.35 0.16 4.47
C TRP A 38 18.70 -0.23 3.04
N SER A 39 19.08 -1.49 2.81
CA SER A 39 19.39 -1.97 1.46
C SER A 39 18.13 -1.94 0.58
N GLY A 40 18.27 -1.62 -0.70
CA GLY A 40 17.15 -1.55 -1.64
C GLY A 40 16.29 -2.82 -1.65
N TRP A 41 16.89 -4.00 -1.42
CA TRP A 41 16.15 -5.26 -1.27
C TRP A 41 15.25 -5.32 -0.03
N ARG A 42 15.69 -4.79 1.12
CA ARG A 42 14.87 -4.72 2.33
C ARG A 42 13.73 -3.72 2.18
N VAL A 43 13.99 -2.60 1.49
CA VAL A 43 12.95 -1.61 1.16
C VAL A 43 11.93 -2.20 0.18
N ALA A 44 12.39 -2.89 -0.87
CA ALA A 44 11.53 -3.57 -1.83
C ALA A 44 10.65 -4.65 -1.17
N GLN A 45 11.21 -5.48 -0.28
CA GLN A 45 10.41 -6.47 0.45
C GLN A 45 9.40 -5.82 1.41
N THR A 46 9.76 -4.70 2.04
CA THR A 46 8.82 -3.97 2.91
C THR A 46 7.70 -3.33 2.08
N ALA A 47 8.01 -2.78 0.91
CA ALA A 47 7.03 -2.24 -0.03
C ALA A 47 6.13 -3.34 -0.62
N LEU A 48 6.69 -4.51 -0.98
CA LEU A 48 5.89 -5.67 -1.39
C LEU A 48 4.98 -6.16 -0.25
N GLY A 49 5.47 -6.12 0.99
CA GLY A 49 4.68 -6.44 2.18
C GLY A 49 3.59 -5.40 2.51
N SER A 50 3.75 -4.14 2.13
CA SER A 50 2.70 -3.12 2.29
C SER A 50 1.59 -3.22 1.24
N VAL A 51 1.90 -3.77 0.06
CA VAL A 51 0.90 -4.05 -0.99
C VAL A 51 0.17 -5.38 -0.76
N ALA A 52 0.65 -6.22 0.16
CA ALA A 52 0.05 -7.54 0.48
C ALA A 52 -1.12 -7.41 1.46
N PHE A 53 -2.24 -6.84 1.01
CA PHE A 53 -3.49 -6.71 1.77
C PHE A 53 -4.64 -7.45 1.07
N LEU A 54 -5.57 -8.01 1.85
CA LEU A 54 -6.59 -8.95 1.37
C LEU A 54 -7.63 -8.29 0.47
N ALA A 55 -7.80 -6.98 0.55
CA ALA A 55 -8.77 -6.26 -0.27
C ALA A 55 -8.47 -6.37 -1.77
N LEU A 56 -7.20 -6.41 -2.21
CA LEU A 56 -6.89 -6.62 -3.64
C LEU A 56 -7.33 -8.01 -4.12
N GLU A 57 -7.14 -9.03 -3.28
CA GLU A 57 -7.58 -10.39 -3.57
C GLU A 57 -9.11 -10.46 -3.64
N ALA A 58 -9.80 -9.83 -2.68
CA ALA A 58 -11.25 -9.74 -2.67
C ALA A 58 -11.81 -8.98 -3.88
N ILE A 59 -11.18 -7.87 -4.27
CA ILE A 59 -11.56 -7.09 -5.47
C ILE A 59 -11.34 -7.94 -6.72
N GLY A 60 -10.18 -8.60 -6.84
CA GLY A 60 -9.87 -9.49 -7.97
C GLY A 60 -10.86 -10.65 -8.10
N GLY A 61 -11.16 -11.33 -7.00
CA GLY A 61 -12.16 -12.40 -6.97
C GLY A 61 -13.56 -11.90 -7.34
N THR A 62 -13.96 -10.74 -6.82
CA THR A 62 -15.25 -10.11 -7.14
C THR A 62 -15.35 -9.77 -8.63
N LEU A 63 -14.27 -9.23 -9.22
CA LEU A 63 -14.22 -8.91 -10.65
C LEU A 63 -14.36 -10.15 -11.53
N ILE A 64 -13.72 -11.26 -11.16
CA ILE A 64 -13.89 -12.52 -11.90
C ILE A 64 -15.33 -13.00 -11.82
N LEU A 65 -15.94 -12.98 -10.64
CA LEU A 65 -17.35 -13.38 -10.45
C LEU A 65 -18.33 -12.44 -11.19
N SER A 66 -18.06 -11.14 -11.25
CA SER A 66 -18.96 -10.18 -11.91
C SER A 66 -18.77 -10.16 -13.43
N SER A 67 -17.53 -9.96 -13.87
CA SER A 67 -17.15 -9.59 -15.23
C SER A 67 -16.58 -10.76 -16.04
N GLY A 68 -16.33 -11.90 -15.40
CA GLY A 68 -15.76 -13.09 -16.01
C GLY A 68 -14.23 -13.07 -16.05
N PHE A 69 -13.63 -14.25 -16.27
CA PHE A 69 -12.19 -14.43 -16.27
C PHE A 69 -11.50 -13.64 -17.38
N THR A 70 -11.98 -13.77 -18.62
CA THR A 70 -11.37 -13.13 -19.80
C THR A 70 -11.30 -11.61 -19.67
N ASN A 71 -12.42 -10.96 -19.31
CA ASN A 71 -12.47 -9.51 -19.18
C ASN A 71 -11.60 -9.01 -18.01
N THR A 72 -11.64 -9.72 -16.88
CA THR A 72 -10.84 -9.38 -15.70
C THR A 72 -9.35 -9.52 -15.98
N LEU A 73 -8.93 -10.59 -16.65
CA LEU A 73 -7.53 -10.81 -17.03
C LEU A 73 -7.00 -9.67 -17.90
N TRP A 74 -7.72 -9.31 -18.96
CA TRP A 74 -7.32 -8.21 -19.84
C TRP A 74 -7.31 -6.86 -19.12
N ALA A 75 -8.29 -6.63 -18.24
CA ALA A 75 -8.36 -5.41 -17.43
C ALA A 75 -7.15 -5.30 -16.48
N VAL A 76 -6.82 -6.38 -15.76
CA VAL A 76 -5.66 -6.44 -14.86
C VAL A 76 -4.36 -6.22 -15.64
N LEU A 77 -4.19 -6.86 -16.81
CA LEU A 77 -2.98 -6.68 -17.62
C LEU A 77 -2.85 -5.25 -18.16
N THR A 78 -3.93 -4.67 -18.66
CA THR A 78 -3.93 -3.33 -19.25
C THR A 78 -3.71 -2.27 -18.20
N VAL A 79 -4.48 -2.30 -17.10
CA VAL A 79 -4.34 -1.34 -16.01
C VAL A 79 -3.01 -1.54 -15.29
N GLY A 80 -2.58 -2.78 -15.06
CA GLY A 80 -1.26 -3.09 -14.49
C GLY A 80 -0.12 -2.52 -15.32
N LEU A 81 -0.19 -2.63 -16.65
CA LEU A 81 0.79 -2.02 -17.55
C LEU A 81 0.78 -0.49 -17.44
N VAL A 82 -0.39 0.15 -17.38
CA VAL A 82 -0.48 1.60 -17.22
C VAL A 82 0.08 2.05 -15.86
N ILE A 83 -0.28 1.37 -14.77
CA ILE A 83 0.26 1.64 -13.43
C ILE A 83 1.78 1.47 -13.43
N PHE A 84 2.30 0.43 -14.09
CA PHE A 84 3.75 0.22 -14.20
C PHE A 84 4.43 1.35 -14.99
N LEU A 85 3.93 1.67 -16.18
CA LEU A 85 4.50 2.71 -17.04
C LEU A 85 4.45 4.10 -16.42
N THR A 86 3.43 4.39 -15.60
CA THR A 86 3.30 5.65 -14.86
C THR A 86 4.09 5.64 -13.55
N GLY A 87 4.15 4.50 -12.85
CA GLY A 87 4.86 4.35 -11.58
C GLY A 87 6.37 4.36 -11.70
N VAL A 88 6.94 3.82 -12.78
CA VAL A 88 8.39 3.81 -13.05
C VAL A 88 9.00 5.22 -13.06
N PRO A 89 8.52 6.19 -13.88
CA PRO A 89 9.10 7.53 -13.89
C PRO A 89 8.90 8.24 -12.55
N VAL A 90 7.71 8.14 -11.94
CA VAL A 90 7.42 8.77 -10.65
C VAL A 90 8.38 8.25 -9.56
N SER A 91 8.57 6.94 -9.50
CA SER A 91 9.48 6.28 -8.55
C SER A 91 10.94 6.68 -8.79
N ALA A 92 11.36 6.78 -10.06
CA ALA A 92 12.72 7.21 -10.41
C ALA A 92 13.01 8.65 -9.98
N TYR A 93 12.05 9.56 -10.16
CA TYR A 93 12.18 10.95 -9.68
C TYR A 93 12.16 11.03 -8.15
N ALA A 94 11.26 10.29 -7.49
CA ALA A 94 11.18 10.22 -6.03
C ALA A 94 12.50 9.75 -5.41
N ALA A 95 13.06 8.63 -5.89
CA ALA A 95 14.31 8.08 -5.39
C ALA A 95 15.51 9.01 -5.67
N ARG A 96 15.55 9.65 -6.85
CA ARG A 96 16.63 10.57 -7.24
C ARG A 96 16.71 11.80 -6.36
N TYR A 97 15.57 12.41 -6.09
CA TYR A 97 15.52 13.69 -5.37
C TYR A 97 15.15 13.51 -3.89
N GLY A 98 14.78 12.30 -3.45
CA GLY A 98 14.32 12.01 -2.10
C GLY A 98 13.08 12.81 -1.73
N LEU A 99 12.18 13.00 -2.71
CA LEU A 99 11.00 13.83 -2.57
C LEU A 99 9.83 12.98 -2.07
N ASP A 100 9.09 13.55 -1.13
CA ASP A 100 7.76 13.11 -0.73
C ASP A 100 6.75 13.39 -1.86
N VAL A 101 5.65 12.66 -1.91
CA VAL A 101 4.55 12.87 -2.88
C VAL A 101 4.07 14.31 -2.86
N ASP A 102 3.96 14.91 -1.68
CA ASP A 102 3.57 16.32 -1.52
C ASP A 102 4.54 17.29 -2.20
N LEU A 103 5.82 16.94 -2.26
CA LEU A 103 6.83 17.76 -2.94
C LEU A 103 6.85 17.50 -4.44
N LEU A 104 6.54 16.27 -4.88
CA LEU A 104 6.38 15.96 -6.30
C LEU A 104 5.19 16.71 -6.91
N THR A 105 4.06 16.76 -6.22
CA THR A 105 2.87 17.50 -6.70
C THR A 105 3.11 19.00 -6.72
N ARG A 106 3.83 19.55 -5.73
CA ARG A 106 4.30 20.95 -5.77
C ARG A 106 5.22 21.21 -6.95
N GLY A 107 6.20 20.32 -7.18
CA GLY A 107 7.16 20.40 -8.28
C GLY A 107 6.52 20.26 -9.66
N ALA A 108 5.37 19.58 -9.75
CA ALA A 108 4.57 19.44 -10.96
C ALA A 108 3.68 20.67 -11.27
N GLY A 109 3.72 21.73 -10.46
CA GLY A 109 3.01 22.98 -10.72
C GLY A 109 1.66 23.13 -10.02
N PHE A 110 1.24 22.18 -9.18
CA PHE A 110 -0.01 22.26 -8.41
C PHE A 110 0.04 23.24 -7.23
N GLY A 111 1.23 23.72 -6.86
CA GLY A 111 1.43 24.66 -5.76
C GLY A 111 1.03 24.08 -4.39
N TYR A 112 0.91 24.95 -3.38
CA TYR A 112 0.55 24.52 -2.02
C TYR A 112 -0.87 23.96 -1.91
N ILE A 113 -1.86 24.63 -2.51
CA ILE A 113 -3.27 24.22 -2.41
C ILE A 113 -3.48 22.89 -3.13
N GLY A 114 -2.95 22.74 -4.35
CA GLY A 114 -3.07 21.49 -5.08
C GLY A 114 -2.34 20.35 -4.39
N SER A 115 -1.20 20.61 -3.74
CA SER A 115 -0.53 19.58 -2.92
C SER A 115 -1.42 19.09 -1.78
N THR A 116 -2.08 19.99 -1.03
CA THR A 116 -2.99 19.61 0.05
C THR A 116 -4.18 18.78 -0.45
N ILE A 117 -4.74 19.15 -1.61
CA ILE A 117 -5.84 18.39 -2.23
C ILE A 117 -5.36 16.98 -2.60
N THR A 118 -4.18 16.85 -3.19
CA THR A 118 -3.61 15.54 -3.51
C THR A 118 -3.35 14.70 -2.26
N SER A 119 -2.79 15.28 -1.19
CA SER A 119 -2.60 14.57 0.09
C SER A 119 -3.93 14.12 0.68
N LEU A 120 -4.98 14.94 0.58
CA LEU A 120 -6.33 14.59 1.06
C LEU A 120 -6.90 13.40 0.27
N ILE A 121 -6.71 13.37 -1.05
CA ILE A 121 -7.11 12.23 -1.88
C ILE A 121 -6.38 10.97 -1.42
N TYR A 122 -5.06 11.01 -1.26
CA TYR A 122 -4.28 9.86 -0.80
C TYR A 122 -4.71 9.38 0.58
N ALA A 123 -4.85 10.30 1.54
CA ALA A 123 -5.32 9.97 2.89
C ALA A 123 -6.70 9.30 2.87
N SER A 124 -7.61 9.80 2.02
CA SER A 124 -8.95 9.20 1.87
C SER A 124 -8.89 7.78 1.33
N PHE A 125 -8.02 7.51 0.35
CA PHE A 125 -7.79 6.16 -0.17
C PHE A 125 -7.23 5.22 0.92
N THR A 126 -6.28 5.69 1.73
CA THR A 126 -5.75 4.90 2.84
C THR A 126 -6.84 4.54 3.85
N TYR A 127 -7.72 5.48 4.21
CA TYR A 127 -8.85 5.19 5.09
C TYR A 127 -9.85 4.21 4.47
N LEU A 128 -10.08 4.28 3.15
CA LEU A 128 -10.96 3.35 2.46
C LEU A 128 -10.42 1.92 2.52
N PHE A 129 -9.13 1.72 2.23
CA PHE A 129 -8.50 0.39 2.35
C PHE A 129 -8.50 -0.11 3.78
N PHE A 130 -8.17 0.76 4.75
CA PHE A 130 -8.26 0.41 6.17
C PHE A 130 -9.67 -0.07 6.56
N ALA A 131 -10.71 0.61 6.09
CA ALA A 131 -12.09 0.21 6.34
C ALA A 131 -12.43 -1.14 5.70
N ILE A 132 -12.00 -1.38 4.45
CA ILE A 132 -12.23 -2.65 3.75
C ILE A 132 -11.48 -3.80 4.45
N GLU A 133 -10.21 -3.61 4.83
CA GLU A 133 -9.44 -4.60 5.59
C GLU A 133 -10.08 -4.91 6.95
N ALA A 134 -10.53 -3.89 7.67
CA ALA A 134 -11.25 -4.07 8.93
C ALA A 134 -12.56 -4.85 8.72
N ALA A 135 -13.23 -4.65 7.58
CA ALA A 135 -14.44 -5.38 7.23
C ALA A 135 -14.16 -6.85 6.89
N ILE A 136 -13.11 -7.13 6.12
CA ILE A 136 -12.66 -8.49 5.82
C ILE A 136 -12.29 -9.22 7.11
N LEU A 137 -11.53 -8.57 8.01
CA LEU A 137 -11.15 -9.15 9.30
C LEU A 137 -12.36 -9.38 10.21
N ALA A 138 -13.32 -8.44 10.24
CA ALA A 138 -14.56 -8.60 11.01
C ALA A 138 -15.37 -9.80 10.52
N LEU A 139 -15.47 -10.00 9.20
CA LEU A 139 -16.11 -11.18 8.61
C LEU A 139 -15.37 -12.46 9.00
N ALA A 140 -14.03 -12.47 8.99
CA ALA A 140 -13.25 -13.61 9.44
C ALA A 140 -13.49 -13.92 10.93
N LEU A 141 -13.62 -12.90 11.79
CA LEU A 141 -13.94 -13.06 13.21
C LEU A 141 -15.36 -13.59 13.43
N GLU A 142 -16.32 -13.15 12.62
CA GLU A 142 -17.69 -13.68 12.63
C GLU A 142 -17.69 -15.17 12.26
N LEU A 143 -17.05 -15.54 11.15
CA LEU A 143 -17.00 -16.92 10.68
C LEU A 143 -16.19 -17.85 11.61
N GLY A 144 -15.10 -17.36 12.19
CA GLY A 144 -14.20 -18.16 13.03
C GLY A 144 -14.61 -18.26 14.49
N PHE A 145 -15.16 -17.18 15.07
CA PHE A 145 -15.46 -17.09 16.50
C PHE A 145 -16.93 -16.78 16.82
N GLY A 146 -17.78 -16.60 15.79
CA GLY A 146 -19.19 -16.24 15.98
C GLY A 146 -19.40 -14.82 16.50
N LEU A 147 -18.40 -13.94 16.36
CA LEU A 147 -18.47 -12.57 16.86
C LEU A 147 -19.42 -11.72 15.98
N PRO A 148 -20.35 -10.93 16.54
CA PRO A 148 -21.20 -10.04 15.74
C PRO A 148 -20.37 -9.02 14.95
N LEU A 149 -20.73 -8.79 13.68
CA LEU A 149 -20.01 -7.87 12.77
C LEU A 149 -19.74 -6.48 13.36
N ALA A 150 -20.71 -5.90 14.06
CA ALA A 150 -20.55 -4.58 14.67
C ALA A 150 -19.40 -4.53 15.68
N VAL A 151 -19.24 -5.60 16.48
CA VAL A 151 -18.12 -5.75 17.42
C VAL A 151 -16.84 -6.10 16.66
N GLY A 152 -16.93 -6.93 15.63
CA GLY A 152 -15.82 -7.25 14.73
C GLY A 152 -15.18 -6.02 14.12
N TYR A 153 -15.96 -5.08 13.59
CA TYR A 153 -15.43 -3.83 13.02
C TYR A 153 -14.64 -3.01 14.05
N LEU A 154 -15.18 -2.88 15.27
CA LEU A 154 -14.51 -2.14 16.34
C LEU A 154 -13.21 -2.82 16.77
N VAL A 155 -13.23 -4.14 16.97
CA VAL A 155 -12.05 -4.92 17.37
C VAL A 155 -10.97 -4.84 16.29
N SER A 156 -11.33 -5.04 15.01
CA SER A 156 -10.41 -4.95 13.89
C SER A 156 -9.74 -3.58 13.79
N ALA A 157 -10.51 -2.50 13.94
CA ALA A 157 -9.97 -1.15 13.87
C ALA A 157 -9.05 -0.81 15.06
N LEU A 158 -9.45 -1.19 16.28
CA LEU A 158 -8.67 -0.91 17.49
C LEU A 158 -7.41 -1.75 17.60
N ALA A 159 -7.41 -2.98 17.06
CA ALA A 159 -6.26 -3.87 17.09
C ALA A 159 -5.04 -3.32 16.33
N VAL A 160 -5.26 -2.43 15.34
CA VAL A 160 -4.18 -1.82 14.54
C VAL A 160 -3.46 -0.71 15.31
N ILE A 161 -4.14 0.01 16.22
CA ILE A 161 -3.55 1.13 16.98
C ILE A 161 -2.24 0.74 17.70
N PRO A 162 -2.18 -0.31 18.54
CA PRO A 162 -0.93 -0.67 19.20
C PRO A 162 0.17 -1.04 18.21
N LEU A 163 -0.17 -1.65 17.07
CA LEU A 163 0.81 -2.03 16.05
C LEU A 163 1.48 -0.80 15.43
N VAL A 164 0.72 0.27 15.17
CA VAL A 164 1.26 1.51 14.57
C VAL A 164 1.94 2.43 15.59
N THR A 165 1.64 2.33 16.89
CA THR A 165 2.23 3.22 17.93
C THR A 165 3.75 3.11 18.06
N TYR A 166 4.33 1.96 17.72
CA TYR A 166 5.79 1.75 17.77
C TYR A 166 6.49 2.02 16.42
N GLY A 167 5.76 2.57 15.45
CA GLY A 167 6.27 3.01 14.15
C GLY A 167 6.78 1.89 13.25
N ILE A 168 7.56 2.27 12.22
CA ILE A 168 8.02 1.39 11.13
C ILE A 168 8.84 0.20 11.66
N ALA A 169 9.61 0.37 12.74
CA ALA A 169 10.48 -0.69 13.26
C ALA A 169 9.70 -1.91 13.76
N LEU A 170 8.56 -1.70 14.43
CA LEU A 170 7.70 -2.81 14.88
C LEU A 170 6.95 -3.41 13.69
N ILE A 171 6.40 -2.56 12.80
CA ILE A 171 5.68 -2.99 11.60
C ILE A 171 6.58 -3.90 10.75
N SER A 172 7.81 -3.48 10.45
CA SER A 172 8.74 -4.29 9.65
C SER A 172 9.09 -5.63 10.30
N ARG A 173 9.23 -5.68 11.64
CA ARG A 173 9.48 -6.95 12.36
C ARG A 173 8.26 -7.87 12.31
N PHE A 174 7.08 -7.32 12.49
CA PHE A 174 5.82 -8.05 12.39
C PHE A 174 5.64 -8.63 10.99
N GLN A 175 5.77 -7.79 9.95
CA GLN A 175 5.69 -8.21 8.55
C GLN A 175 6.68 -9.33 8.21
N LEU A 176 7.94 -9.23 8.64
CA LEU A 176 8.94 -10.28 8.35
C LEU A 176 8.53 -11.66 8.89
N VAL A 177 7.82 -11.71 10.01
CA VAL A 177 7.35 -12.98 10.61
C VAL A 177 6.02 -13.43 10.00
N THR A 178 5.09 -12.51 9.77
CA THR A 178 3.75 -12.85 9.28
C THR A 178 3.70 -13.10 7.79
N GLN A 179 4.58 -12.51 6.99
CA GLN A 179 4.60 -12.64 5.53
C GLN A 179 4.75 -14.09 5.03
N PRO A 180 5.67 -14.95 5.55
CA PRO A 180 5.73 -16.34 5.12
C PRO A 180 4.46 -17.12 5.51
N VAL A 181 3.88 -16.83 6.68
CA VAL A 181 2.64 -17.47 7.14
C VAL A 181 1.47 -17.06 6.24
N TRP A 182 1.36 -15.76 5.95
CA TRP A 182 0.36 -15.19 5.06
C TRP A 182 0.45 -15.80 3.66
N LEU A 183 1.65 -15.92 3.09
CA LEU A 183 1.83 -16.54 1.78
C LEU A 183 1.43 -18.02 1.78
N ALA A 184 1.79 -18.77 2.83
CA ALA A 184 1.38 -20.16 2.98
C ALA A 184 -0.15 -20.29 3.08
N LEU A 185 -0.81 -19.42 3.85
CA LEU A 185 -2.27 -19.39 3.99
C LEU A 185 -2.96 -19.00 2.68
N ASN A 186 -2.36 -18.15 1.85
CA ASN A 186 -2.90 -17.80 0.54
C ASN A 186 -2.80 -18.95 -0.48
N LEU A 187 -1.71 -19.71 -0.42
CA LEU A 187 -1.52 -20.88 -1.29
C LEU A 187 -2.34 -22.09 -0.85
N LEU A 188 -2.73 -22.16 0.42
CA LEU A 188 -3.43 -23.31 0.99
C LEU A 188 -4.79 -23.58 0.32
N PRO A 189 -5.72 -22.61 0.16
CA PRO A 189 -6.98 -22.84 -0.56
C PRO A 189 -6.76 -23.31 -2.00
N ILE A 190 -5.78 -22.72 -2.69
CA ILE A 190 -5.46 -23.08 -4.07
C ILE A 190 -4.96 -24.53 -4.14
N ALA A 191 -4.07 -24.92 -3.22
CA ALA A 191 -3.58 -26.29 -3.13
C ALA A 191 -4.68 -27.30 -2.78
N CYS A 192 -5.61 -26.94 -1.88
CA CYS A 192 -6.77 -27.76 -1.55
C CYS A 192 -7.69 -27.94 -2.78
N ILE A 193 -8.01 -26.86 -3.50
CA ILE A 193 -8.83 -26.94 -4.71
C ILE A 193 -8.14 -27.82 -5.76
N ALA A 194 -6.83 -27.65 -5.97
CA ALA A 194 -6.08 -28.46 -6.91
C ALA A 194 -6.02 -29.95 -6.55
N ALA A 195 -6.09 -30.30 -5.26
CA ALA A 195 -6.04 -31.69 -4.79
C ALA A 195 -7.42 -32.38 -4.79
N TYR A 196 -8.51 -31.64 -4.59
CA TYR A 196 -9.84 -32.21 -4.34
C TYR A 196 -10.88 -31.91 -5.43
N ALA A 197 -10.65 -30.95 -6.32
CA ALA A 197 -11.60 -30.59 -7.37
C ALA A 197 -11.25 -31.26 -8.70
N ASP A 198 -12.27 -31.75 -9.42
CA ASP A 198 -12.15 -32.20 -10.79
C ASP A 198 -12.18 -30.99 -11.75
N ALA A 199 -11.13 -30.83 -12.56
CA ALA A 199 -10.96 -29.75 -13.55
C ALA A 199 -11.21 -28.29 -13.04
N PRO A 200 -10.61 -27.87 -11.90
CA PRO A 200 -10.87 -26.55 -11.31
C PRO A 200 -10.39 -25.38 -12.18
N LEU A 201 -9.32 -25.57 -12.95
CA LEU A 201 -8.75 -24.52 -13.79
C LEU A 201 -9.61 -24.24 -15.02
N ASP A 202 -10.16 -25.27 -15.66
CA ASP A 202 -11.02 -25.10 -16.84
C ASP A 202 -12.32 -24.41 -16.46
N ALA A 203 -12.96 -24.83 -15.35
CA ALA A 203 -14.16 -24.18 -14.83
C ALA A 203 -13.92 -22.71 -14.46
N TRP A 204 -12.73 -22.39 -13.94
CA TRP A 204 -12.37 -21.03 -13.57
C TRP A 204 -12.07 -20.15 -14.79
N MET A 205 -11.29 -20.65 -15.75
CA MET A 205 -10.93 -19.92 -16.97
C MET A 205 -12.13 -19.70 -17.91
N THR A 206 -13.10 -20.61 -17.90
CA THR A 206 -14.33 -20.50 -18.70
C THR A 206 -15.44 -19.71 -18.00
N HIS A 207 -15.21 -19.19 -16.80
CA HIS A 207 -16.22 -18.44 -16.06
C HIS A 207 -16.58 -17.12 -16.79
N ALA A 208 -17.78 -17.06 -17.35
CA ALA A 208 -18.28 -15.93 -18.13
C ALA A 208 -18.70 -14.70 -17.29
N GLY A 209 -18.78 -14.85 -15.97
CA GLY A 209 -19.24 -13.79 -15.06
C GLY A 209 -20.76 -13.68 -14.97
N LEU A 210 -21.24 -13.18 -13.83
CA LEU A 210 -22.66 -13.08 -13.50
C LEU A 210 -23.38 -11.92 -14.19
N ALA A 211 -22.65 -10.86 -14.58
CA ALA A 211 -23.25 -9.64 -15.13
C ALA A 211 -23.49 -9.69 -16.66
N GLY A 212 -22.82 -10.60 -17.38
CA GLY A 212 -22.77 -10.64 -18.84
C GLY A 212 -23.89 -11.44 -19.53
N GLY A 213 -24.93 -11.88 -18.81
CA GLY A 213 -26.07 -12.59 -19.40
C GLY A 213 -25.72 -13.91 -20.12
N GLY A 214 -24.57 -14.52 -19.82
CA GLY A 214 -24.12 -15.74 -20.48
C GLY A 214 -23.39 -15.55 -21.81
N ALA A 215 -22.96 -14.32 -22.14
CA ALA A 215 -22.09 -14.09 -23.30
C ALA A 215 -20.72 -14.75 -23.07
N GLU A 216 -20.46 -15.85 -23.77
CA GLU A 216 -19.13 -16.45 -23.83
C GLU A 216 -18.20 -15.55 -24.65
N GLY A 217 -17.36 -14.75 -23.99
CA GLY A 217 -16.33 -13.97 -24.68
C GLY A 217 -15.89 -12.68 -24.01
N PHE A 218 -15.07 -11.94 -24.74
CA PHE A 218 -14.64 -10.59 -24.35
C PHE A 218 -15.78 -9.60 -24.59
N ASP A 219 -16.17 -8.89 -23.54
CA ASP A 219 -17.16 -7.81 -23.58
C ASP A 219 -16.47 -6.50 -23.21
N LEU A 220 -16.48 -5.55 -24.14
CA LEU A 220 -15.85 -4.25 -23.98
C LEU A 220 -16.43 -3.46 -22.79
N LEU A 221 -17.73 -3.61 -22.50
CA LEU A 221 -18.38 -2.92 -21.38
C LEU A 221 -17.95 -3.50 -20.03
N LEU A 222 -17.92 -4.83 -19.92
CA LEU A 222 -17.44 -5.51 -18.71
C LEU A 222 -15.96 -5.24 -18.48
N PHE A 223 -15.15 -5.29 -19.53
CA PHE A 223 -13.75 -4.87 -19.49
C PHE A 223 -13.59 -3.41 -19.03
N GLY A 224 -14.37 -2.48 -19.60
CA GLY A 224 -14.33 -1.07 -19.21
C GLY A 224 -14.72 -0.84 -17.75
N SER A 225 -15.74 -1.54 -17.26
CA SER A 225 -16.14 -1.47 -15.85
C SER A 225 -15.07 -2.00 -14.90
N ALA A 226 -14.43 -3.13 -15.24
CA ALA A 226 -13.33 -3.70 -14.48
C ALA A 226 -12.11 -2.77 -14.49
N CYS A 227 -11.78 -2.18 -15.65
CA CYS A 227 -10.72 -1.19 -15.75
C CYS A 227 -11.01 0.03 -14.87
N GLY A 228 -12.25 0.53 -14.85
CA GLY A 228 -12.62 1.67 -14.00
C GLY A 228 -12.35 1.44 -12.52
N ILE A 229 -12.71 0.25 -12.01
CA ILE A 229 -12.43 -0.15 -10.62
C ILE A 229 -10.92 -0.25 -10.38
N LEU A 230 -10.19 -0.92 -11.28
CA LEU A 230 -8.75 -1.11 -11.15
C LEU A 230 -7.96 0.20 -11.29
N PHE A 231 -8.43 1.16 -12.10
CA PHE A 231 -7.78 2.47 -12.24
C PHE A 231 -7.82 3.28 -10.95
N ALA A 232 -8.80 3.07 -10.07
CA ALA A 232 -8.81 3.70 -8.75
C ALA A 232 -7.56 3.32 -7.93
N LEU A 233 -6.96 2.15 -8.18
CA LEU A 233 -5.75 1.69 -7.50
C LEU A 233 -4.48 2.47 -7.89
N ILE A 234 -4.52 3.30 -8.95
CA ILE A 234 -3.37 4.13 -9.34
C ILE A 234 -2.96 5.11 -8.22
N ALA A 235 -3.91 5.51 -7.37
CA ALA A 235 -3.65 6.37 -6.23
C ALA A 235 -2.63 5.76 -5.25
N GLN A 236 -2.49 4.43 -5.21
CA GLN A 236 -1.54 3.75 -4.33
C GLN A 236 -0.08 4.04 -4.68
N ILE A 237 0.21 4.51 -5.90
CA ILE A 237 1.58 4.94 -6.27
C ILE A 237 2.07 6.02 -5.29
N GLY A 238 1.19 6.88 -4.79
CA GLY A 238 1.54 7.90 -3.80
C GLY A 238 2.14 7.28 -2.53
N GLU A 239 1.42 6.34 -1.91
CA GLU A 239 1.92 5.66 -0.72
C GLU A 239 3.25 4.93 -0.96
N GLN A 240 3.41 4.31 -2.13
CA GLN A 240 4.65 3.61 -2.48
C GLN A 240 5.84 4.55 -2.64
N VAL A 241 5.62 5.77 -3.13
CA VAL A 241 6.64 6.81 -3.23
C VAL A 241 7.16 7.23 -1.85
N ASP A 242 6.31 7.23 -0.83
CA ASP A 242 6.74 7.58 0.53
C ASP A 242 7.68 6.52 1.14
N PHE A 243 7.66 5.27 0.68
CA PHE A 243 8.68 4.30 1.07
C PHE A 243 10.02 4.54 0.37
N LEU A 244 10.00 5.09 -0.86
CA LEU A 244 11.21 5.34 -1.65
C LEU A 244 12.12 6.42 -1.04
N ARG A 245 11.61 7.27 -0.15
CA ARG A 245 12.42 8.27 0.59
C ARG A 245 13.50 7.64 1.48
N PHE A 246 13.34 6.36 1.82
CA PHE A 246 14.28 5.59 2.63
C PHE A 246 15.36 4.87 1.83
N VAL A 247 15.28 4.88 0.49
CA VAL A 247 16.25 4.25 -0.40
C VAL A 247 17.56 5.06 -0.42
N PRO A 248 18.73 4.42 -0.32
CA PRO A 248 20.01 5.10 -0.39
C PRO A 248 20.20 5.85 -1.73
N PRO A 249 20.95 6.97 -1.72
CA PRO A 249 21.27 7.66 -2.96
C PRO A 249 22.15 6.76 -3.85
N GLN A 250 22.01 6.90 -5.17
CA GLN A 250 22.81 6.18 -6.17
C GLN A 250 24.30 6.12 -5.82
N ALA A 251 24.86 4.92 -5.83
CA ALA A 251 26.31 4.74 -5.78
C ALA A 251 26.93 5.21 -7.12
N PRO A 252 28.02 6.00 -7.10
CA PRO A 252 28.71 6.42 -8.32
C PRO A 252 29.11 5.19 -9.16
N GLY A 253 28.71 5.15 -10.43
CA GLY A 253 29.10 4.08 -11.38
C GLY A 253 28.12 2.91 -11.57
N ARG A 254 26.96 2.88 -10.89
CA ARG A 254 25.90 1.88 -11.13
C ARG A 254 24.55 2.56 -11.36
N GLY A 255 24.32 3.08 -12.57
CA GLY A 255 23.13 3.85 -12.94
C GLY A 255 21.77 3.12 -12.82
N TRP A 256 21.77 1.82 -12.53
CA TRP A 256 20.58 0.97 -12.46
C TRP A 256 20.31 0.42 -11.05
N ARG A 257 21.17 0.71 -10.06
CA ARG A 257 21.00 0.25 -8.67
C ARG A 257 20.87 1.45 -7.74
N TRP A 258 19.65 1.65 -7.25
CA TRP A 258 19.31 2.53 -6.14
C TRP A 258 19.29 1.71 -4.85
#